data_AF-R6PLC0-F1
#
_entry.id   AF-R6PLC0-F1
#
_cell.length_a   1.000
_cell.length_b   1.000
_cell.length_c   1.000
_cell.angle_alpha   90.00
_cell.angle_beta   90.00
_cell.angle_gamma   90.00
#
_symmetry.space_group_name_H-M   'P 1'
#
loop_
_entity.id
_entity.type
_entity.pdbx_description
1 polymer ?
#
loop_
_entity_poly.entity_id
_entity_poly.type
_entity_poly.pdbx_seq_one_letter_code
_entity_poly.pdbx_strand_id
1 'polypeptide(L)'
;MKAIKSKCIFKGVILIALLLSAIMTTQFMYTVYLSLGGFEPSKEKVIQKYDKCSNEVECIGNYLIKLNYDYLAWYSYDNMYILQSTNDENIDIDVEMRKYFDKIHEGGFKTIIKEDNNIVFVRWSSLDASSGVVFSLSKPNLDWYGNLKIEKLKNNIYYFYHYY
;
A
#
# COMPACT_ATOMS: atom_id res chain seq x y z
N MET A 1 -36.22 21.06 48.82
CA MET A 1 -35.96 21.31 47.38
C MET A 1 -34.50 21.15 46.91
N LYS A 2 -33.46 21.42 47.74
CA LYS A 2 -32.04 21.30 47.31
C LYS A 2 -31.57 19.87 46.99
N ALA A 3 -32.08 18.84 47.68
CA ALA A 3 -31.64 17.45 47.50
C ALA A 3 -32.02 16.82 46.15
N ILE A 4 -33.12 17.26 45.53
CA ILE A 4 -33.59 16.72 44.24
C ILE A 4 -32.73 17.26 43.08
N LYS A 5 -32.35 18.55 43.12
CA LYS A 5 -31.44 19.14 42.13
C LYS A 5 -30.05 18.49 42.15
N SER A 6 -29.52 18.19 43.33
CA SER A 6 -28.22 17.51 43.49
C SER A 6 -28.20 16.10 42.88
N LYS A 7 -29.26 15.29 43.08
CA LYS A 7 -29.36 13.95 42.49
C LYS A 7 -29.44 13.96 40.96
N CYS A 8 -30.10 14.95 40.34
CA CYS A 8 -30.12 15.08 38.88
C CYS A 8 -28.77 15.49 38.30
N ILE A 9 -28.05 16.41 38.96
CA ILE A 9 -26.70 16.82 38.55
C ILE A 9 -25.73 15.63 38.64
N PHE A 10 -25.78 14.86 39.72
CA PHE A 10 -24.94 13.68 39.90
C PHE A 10 -25.17 12.60 38.82
N LYS A 11 -26.44 12.33 38.47
CA LYS A 11 -26.78 11.41 37.36
C LYS A 11 -26.28 11.92 36.00
N GLY A 12 -26.37 13.23 35.75
CA GLY A 12 -25.86 13.84 34.52
C GLY A 12 -24.34 13.73 34.39
N VAL A 13 -23.60 13.96 35.47
CA VAL A 13 -22.13 13.81 35.49
C VAL A 13 -21.71 12.36 35.23
N ILE A 14 -22.41 11.38 35.82
CA ILE A 14 -22.16 9.95 35.57
C ILE A 14 -22.41 9.61 34.10
N LEU A 15 -23.50 10.10 33.52
CA LEU A 15 -23.84 9.83 32.12
C LEU A 15 -22.76 10.37 31.16
N ILE A 16 -22.27 11.59 31.42
CA ILE A 16 -21.20 12.22 30.63
C ILE A 16 -19.90 11.42 30.75
N ALA A 17 -19.54 10.97 31.96
CA ALA A 17 -18.34 10.16 32.18
C ALA A 17 -18.41 8.81 31.44
N LEU A 18 -19.57 8.16 31.42
CA LEU A 18 -19.79 6.91 30.67
C LEU A 18 -19.66 7.14 29.15
N LEU A 19 -20.21 8.23 28.63
CA LEU A 19 -20.09 8.61 27.21
C LEU A 19 -18.63 8.85 26.82
N LEU A 20 -17.88 9.60 27.62
CA LEU A 20 -16.46 9.84 27.37
C LEU A 20 -15.64 8.55 27.41
N SER A 21 -15.91 7.68 28.39
CA SER A 21 -15.28 6.35 28.48
C SER A 21 -15.54 5.49 27.24
N ALA A 22 -16.77 5.49 26.72
CA ALA A 22 -17.13 4.76 25.51
C ALA A 22 -16.39 5.30 24.26
N ILE A 23 -16.28 6.62 24.12
CA ILE A 23 -15.54 7.25 23.02
C ILE A 23 -14.05 6.88 23.09
N MET A 24 -13.43 7.01 24.27
CA MET A 24 -12.01 6.67 24.45
C MET A 24 -11.74 5.20 24.19
N THR A 25 -12.62 4.30 24.66
CA THR A 25 -12.49 2.85 24.40
C THR A 25 -12.62 2.54 22.90
N THR A 26 -13.55 3.19 22.20
CA THR A 26 -13.73 3.00 20.75
C THR A 26 -12.50 3.49 19.97
N GLN A 27 -11.96 4.65 20.32
CA GLN A 27 -10.73 5.17 19.71
C GLN A 27 -9.51 4.27 20.00
N PHE A 28 -9.41 3.75 21.22
CA PHE A 28 -8.34 2.82 21.59
C PHE A 28 -8.44 1.52 20.77
N MET A 29 -9.63 0.91 20.69
CA MET A 29 -9.85 -0.30 19.90
C MET A 29 -9.59 -0.06 18.41
N TYR A 30 -9.99 1.10 17.87
CA TYR A 30 -9.69 1.47 16.48
C TYR A 30 -8.18 1.59 16.23
N THR A 31 -7.45 2.21 17.16
CA THR A 31 -5.98 2.33 17.07
C THR A 31 -5.30 0.97 17.18
N VAL A 32 -5.74 0.12 18.12
CA VAL A 32 -5.22 -1.25 18.25
C VAL A 32 -5.51 -2.05 16.97
N TYR A 33 -6.72 -1.97 16.43
CA TYR A 33 -7.10 -2.62 15.18
C TYR A 33 -6.24 -2.16 13.99
N LEU A 34 -5.96 -0.86 13.89
CA LEU A 34 -5.04 -0.30 12.90
C LEU A 34 -3.62 -0.84 13.07
N SER A 35 -3.12 -0.91 14.31
CA SER A 35 -1.75 -1.35 14.61
C SER A 35 -1.50 -2.84 14.42
N LEU A 36 -2.54 -3.68 14.54
CA LEU A 36 -2.45 -5.14 14.40
C LEU A 36 -2.61 -5.62 12.95
N GLY A 37 -2.41 -4.75 11.96
CA GLY A 37 -2.50 -5.13 10.55
C GLY A 37 -3.91 -5.28 10.00
N GLY A 38 -4.94 -4.76 10.68
CA GLY A 38 -6.36 -4.84 10.28
C GLY A 38 -6.74 -4.16 8.95
N PHE A 39 -5.76 -3.64 8.21
CA PHE A 39 -5.91 -3.01 6.90
C PHE A 39 -5.17 -3.72 5.78
N GLU A 40 -4.66 -4.95 5.99
CA GLU A 40 -4.22 -5.74 4.86
C GLU A 40 -5.39 -5.91 3.88
N PRO A 41 -5.28 -5.34 2.66
CA PRO A 41 -6.39 -5.38 1.74
C PRO A 41 -6.61 -6.82 1.31
N SER A 42 -7.87 -7.28 1.35
CA SER A 42 -8.18 -8.62 0.83
C SER A 42 -7.69 -8.77 -0.61
N LYS A 43 -7.33 -10.00 -0.98
CA LYS A 43 -6.90 -10.35 -2.33
C LYS A 43 -7.84 -9.77 -3.40
N GLU A 44 -9.15 -9.86 -3.19
CA GLU A 44 -10.17 -9.34 -4.11
C GLU A 44 -10.05 -7.83 -4.28
N LYS A 45 -9.79 -7.07 -3.21
CA LYS A 45 -9.60 -5.62 -3.30
C LYS A 45 -8.32 -5.27 -4.05
N VAL A 46 -7.25 -6.04 -3.90
CA VAL A 46 -6.01 -5.83 -4.65
C VAL A 46 -6.24 -6.12 -6.14
N ILE A 47 -6.91 -7.22 -6.47
CA ILE A 47 -7.24 -7.59 -7.86
C ILE A 47 -8.16 -6.55 -8.49
N GLN A 48 -9.23 -6.12 -7.82
CA GLN A 48 -10.13 -5.08 -8.34
C GLN A 48 -9.44 -3.75 -8.61
N LYS A 49 -8.41 -3.41 -7.82
CA LYS A 49 -7.61 -2.21 -8.04
C LYS A 49 -6.65 -2.40 -9.21
N TYR A 50 -6.00 -3.55 -9.29
CA TYR A 50 -5.18 -3.94 -10.44
C TYR A 50 -5.98 -3.89 -11.74
N ASP A 51 -7.20 -4.43 -11.79
CA ASP A 51 -8.00 -4.48 -13.02
C ASP A 51 -8.25 -3.08 -13.60
N LYS A 52 -8.38 -2.05 -12.75
CA LYS A 52 -8.57 -0.64 -13.16
C LYS A 52 -7.35 -0.02 -13.82
N CYS A 53 -6.15 -0.54 -13.57
CA CYS A 53 -4.88 -0.02 -14.12
C CYS A 53 -4.04 -1.13 -14.76
N SER A 54 -4.66 -2.23 -15.17
CA SER A 54 -3.95 -3.45 -15.59
C SER A 54 -3.08 -3.22 -16.82
N ASN A 55 -3.56 -2.43 -17.77
CA ASN A 55 -2.80 -2.03 -18.96
C ASN A 55 -1.59 -1.18 -18.58
N GLU A 56 -1.76 -0.24 -17.65
CA GLU A 56 -0.68 0.63 -17.18
C GLU A 56 0.40 -0.17 -16.44
N VAL A 57 0.00 -1.12 -15.60
CA VAL A 57 0.90 -2.06 -14.90
C VAL A 57 1.70 -2.88 -15.91
N GLU A 58 1.05 -3.44 -16.93
CA GLU A 58 1.74 -4.22 -17.96
C GLU A 58 2.66 -3.36 -18.83
N CYS A 59 2.25 -2.13 -19.19
CA CYS A 59 3.11 -1.18 -19.93
C CYS A 59 4.35 -0.80 -19.13
N ILE A 60 4.18 -0.40 -17.86
CA ILE A 60 5.31 -0.04 -16.99
C ILE A 60 6.19 -1.26 -16.73
N GLY A 61 5.60 -2.43 -16.50
CA GLY A 61 6.34 -3.69 -16.36
C GLY A 61 7.24 -3.97 -17.56
N ASN A 62 6.69 -3.92 -18.77
CA ASN A 62 7.43 -4.13 -20.01
C ASN A 62 8.49 -3.04 -20.27
N TYR A 63 8.20 -1.79 -19.92
CA TYR A 63 9.13 -0.68 -20.04
C TYR A 63 10.32 -0.86 -19.09
N LEU A 64 10.06 -1.06 -17.80
CA LEU A 64 11.09 -1.15 -16.78
C LEU A 64 11.97 -2.40 -16.92
N ILE A 65 11.42 -3.54 -17.36
CA ILE A 65 12.24 -4.75 -17.60
C ILE A 65 13.29 -4.54 -18.70
N LYS A 66 13.02 -3.69 -19.68
CA LYS A 66 13.98 -3.39 -20.76
C LYS A 66 15.09 -2.44 -20.30
N LEU A 67 14.92 -1.79 -19.16
CA LEU A 67 15.89 -0.87 -18.62
C LEU A 67 16.84 -1.58 -17.65
N ASN A 68 18.13 -1.30 -17.79
CA ASN A 68 19.17 -1.85 -16.92
C ASN A 68 19.35 -0.99 -15.65
N TYR A 69 18.31 -0.90 -14.82
CA TYR A 69 18.33 -0.22 -13.52
C TYR A 69 17.94 -1.16 -12.39
N ASP A 70 18.40 -0.83 -11.19
CA ASP A 70 18.24 -1.68 -10.02
C ASP A 70 16.97 -1.36 -9.26
N TYR A 71 16.51 -0.10 -9.22
CA TYR A 71 15.23 0.23 -8.60
C TYR A 71 14.61 1.52 -9.15
N LEU A 72 13.31 1.68 -8.86
CA LEU A 72 12.57 2.89 -9.13
C LEU A 72 12.11 3.51 -7.80
N ALA A 73 12.39 4.79 -7.60
CA ALA A 73 11.95 5.51 -6.42
C ALA A 73 10.95 6.61 -6.81
N TRP A 74 9.84 6.68 -6.07
CA TRP A 74 8.93 7.81 -6.14
C TRP A 74 9.35 8.86 -5.09
N TYR A 75 9.67 10.06 -5.56
CA TYR A 75 9.97 11.21 -4.74
C TYR A 75 8.71 12.06 -4.59
N SER A 76 8.10 11.97 -3.41
CA SER A 76 6.84 12.65 -3.09
C SER A 76 6.95 14.18 -3.08
N TYR A 77 8.15 14.73 -2.84
CA TYR A 77 8.38 16.18 -2.76
C TYR A 77 8.14 16.87 -4.11
N ASP A 78 8.64 16.28 -5.19
CA ASP A 78 8.51 16.83 -6.55
C ASP A 78 7.46 16.11 -7.40
N ASN A 79 6.75 15.13 -6.80
CA ASN A 79 5.88 14.18 -7.50
C ASN A 79 6.57 13.56 -8.74
N MET A 80 7.85 13.20 -8.59
CA MET A 80 8.68 12.65 -9.64
C MET A 80 9.03 11.21 -9.36
N TYR A 81 9.09 10.41 -10.42
CA TYR A 81 9.66 9.08 -10.37
C TYR A 81 11.09 9.17 -10.94
N ILE A 82 12.06 8.69 -10.17
CA ILE A 82 13.47 8.70 -10.53
C ILE A 82 13.94 7.26 -10.60
N LEU A 83 14.54 6.88 -11.72
CA LEU A 83 15.25 5.62 -11.86
C LEU A 83 16.61 5.78 -11.19
N GLN A 84 16.95 4.85 -10.30
CA GLN A 84 18.23 4.87 -9.63
C GLN A 84 19.01 3.60 -10.00
N SER A 85 20.22 3.80 -10.50
CA SER A 85 21.20 2.73 -10.73
C SER A 85 22.07 2.54 -9.48
N THR A 86 22.65 1.35 -9.31
CA THR A 86 23.75 1.08 -8.38
C THR A 86 24.95 2.02 -8.54
N ASN A 87 25.07 2.72 -9.67
CA ASN A 87 26.11 3.70 -9.92
C ASN A 87 25.75 5.13 -9.44
N ASP A 88 24.68 5.30 -8.65
CA ASP A 88 24.17 6.58 -8.15
C ASP A 88 23.75 7.60 -9.23
N GLU A 89 23.62 7.15 -10.48
CA GLU A 89 23.05 7.96 -11.55
C GLU A 89 21.52 7.97 -11.45
N ASN A 90 20.98 9.15 -11.18
CA ASN A 90 19.55 9.42 -11.22
C ASN A 90 19.13 9.75 -12.65
N ILE A 91 18.29 8.91 -13.23
CA ILE A 91 17.79 9.12 -14.58
C ILE A 91 16.30 9.42 -14.51
N ASP A 92 15.93 10.51 -15.17
CA ASP A 92 14.54 10.91 -15.27
C ASP A 92 13.79 9.95 -16.20
N ILE A 93 12.54 9.66 -15.83
CA ILE A 93 11.68 8.82 -16.63
C ILE A 93 11.17 9.61 -17.83
N ASP A 94 11.07 8.92 -18.97
CA ASP A 94 10.43 9.45 -20.16
C ASP A 94 9.10 10.13 -19.82
N VAL A 95 8.93 11.37 -20.30
CA VAL A 95 7.73 12.18 -20.10
C VAL A 95 6.47 11.42 -20.52
N GLU A 96 6.55 10.62 -21.59
CA GLU A 96 5.42 9.81 -22.04
C GLU A 96 5.02 8.71 -21.04
N MET A 97 5.98 8.22 -20.25
CA MET A 97 5.74 7.19 -19.25
C MET A 97 5.12 7.75 -17.97
N ARG A 98 5.36 9.03 -17.64
CA ARG A 98 4.81 9.69 -16.43
C ARG A 98 3.30 9.55 -16.29
N LYS A 99 2.55 9.68 -17.40
CA LYS A 99 1.07 9.53 -17.41
C LYS A 99 0.60 8.13 -16.96
N TYR A 100 1.41 7.09 -17.17
CA TYR A 100 1.09 5.73 -16.72
C TYR A 100 1.32 5.59 -15.22
N PHE A 101 2.37 6.24 -14.70
CA PHE A 101 2.67 6.22 -13.27
C PHE A 101 1.59 6.92 -12.44
N ASP A 102 1.05 8.04 -12.91
CA ASP A 102 -0.05 8.75 -12.24
C ASP A 102 -1.29 7.84 -12.11
N LYS A 103 -1.65 7.14 -13.19
CA LYS A 103 -2.77 6.19 -13.19
C LYS A 103 -2.54 4.98 -12.28
N ILE A 104 -1.31 4.47 -12.19
CA ILE A 104 -0.98 3.41 -11.23
C ILE A 104 -1.15 3.92 -9.78
N HIS A 105 -0.75 5.16 -9.53
CA HIS A 105 -0.90 5.82 -8.23
C HIS A 105 -2.38 6.04 -7.84
N GLU A 106 -3.23 6.42 -8.80
CA GLU A 106 -4.69 6.47 -8.66
C GLU A 106 -5.31 5.07 -8.43
N GLY A 107 -4.74 4.05 -9.08
CA GLY A 107 -5.01 2.64 -8.84
C GLY A 107 -4.70 2.20 -7.39
N GLY A 108 -3.91 2.98 -6.66
CA GLY A 108 -3.59 2.76 -5.25
C GLY A 108 -2.32 1.94 -5.04
N PHE A 109 -1.47 1.83 -6.06
CA PHE A 109 -0.10 1.37 -5.93
C PHE A 109 0.80 2.59 -5.73
N LYS A 110 1.46 2.67 -4.59
CA LYS A 110 2.20 3.85 -4.13
C LYS A 110 3.70 3.74 -4.37
N THR A 111 4.21 2.51 -4.46
CA THR A 111 5.63 2.24 -4.67
C THR A 111 5.79 1.18 -5.75
N ILE A 112 6.82 1.34 -6.58
CA ILE A 112 7.17 0.40 -7.64
C ILE A 112 8.63 0.04 -7.45
N ILE A 113 8.93 -1.24 -7.26
CA ILE A 113 10.29 -1.72 -7.04
C ILE A 113 10.66 -2.60 -8.22
N LYS A 114 11.78 -2.31 -8.87
CA LYS A 114 12.39 -3.23 -9.84
C LYS A 114 13.42 -4.06 -9.09
N GLU A 115 13.55 -5.32 -9.46
CA GLU A 115 14.68 -6.15 -9.08
C GLU A 115 14.79 -7.27 -10.12
N ASP A 116 15.94 -7.37 -10.79
CA ASP A 116 16.13 -8.28 -11.92
C ASP A 116 14.98 -8.20 -12.95
N ASN A 117 14.24 -9.29 -13.09
CA ASN A 117 13.09 -9.45 -13.99
C ASN A 117 11.73 -9.25 -13.30
N ASN A 118 11.71 -8.72 -12.07
CA ASN A 118 10.53 -8.51 -11.26
C ASN A 118 10.26 -7.00 -11.10
N ILE A 119 9.04 -6.58 -11.42
CA ILE A 119 8.53 -5.23 -11.15
C ILE A 119 7.40 -5.36 -10.15
N VAL A 120 7.66 -5.02 -8.89
CA VAL A 120 6.75 -5.14 -7.75
C VAL A 120 5.97 -3.84 -7.61
N PHE A 121 4.65 -3.91 -7.68
CA PHE A 121 3.73 -2.79 -7.47
C PHE A 121 3.09 -2.93 -6.10
N VAL A 122 3.42 -2.00 -5.21
CA VAL A 122 3.14 -2.08 -3.78
C VAL A 122 2.10 -1.03 -3.41
N ARG A 123 1.13 -1.37 -2.56
CA ARG A 123 0.02 -0.47 -2.20
C ARG A 123 0.35 0.55 -1.12
N TRP A 124 1.40 0.34 -0.34
CA TRP A 124 1.81 1.21 0.76
C TRP A 124 3.24 1.67 0.56
N SER A 125 3.56 2.85 1.11
CA SER A 125 4.88 3.46 1.05
C SER A 125 5.87 2.85 2.05
N SER A 126 5.42 2.01 2.98
CA SER A 126 6.28 1.27 3.90
C SER A 126 6.73 -0.06 3.29
N LEU A 127 7.98 -0.45 3.52
CA LEU A 127 8.51 -1.75 3.11
C LEU A 127 7.73 -2.94 3.71
N ASP A 128 7.00 -2.74 4.82
CA ASP A 128 6.07 -3.73 5.43
C ASP A 128 4.74 -3.92 4.66
N ALA A 129 4.68 -3.51 3.39
CA ALA A 129 3.45 -3.54 2.63
C ALA A 129 3.03 -4.98 2.30
N SER A 130 2.02 -5.43 3.03
CA SER A 130 1.63 -6.82 3.15
C SER A 130 1.07 -7.50 1.90
N SER A 131 0.76 -6.76 0.81
CA SER A 131 0.36 -7.36 -0.47
C SER A 131 0.40 -6.40 -1.66
N GLY A 132 0.45 -6.97 -2.87
CA GLY A 132 0.47 -6.20 -4.12
C GLY A 132 0.44 -7.10 -5.35
N VAL A 133 0.89 -6.55 -6.49
CA VAL A 133 1.06 -7.32 -7.73
C VAL A 133 2.49 -7.23 -8.22
N VAL A 134 2.97 -8.28 -8.88
CA VAL A 134 4.30 -8.34 -9.46
C VAL A 134 4.16 -8.64 -10.94
N PHE A 135 4.77 -7.82 -11.79
CA PHE A 135 5.01 -8.15 -13.18
C PHE A 135 6.37 -8.87 -13.27
N SER A 136 6.38 -10.10 -13.77
CA SER A 136 7.62 -10.89 -13.93
C SER A 136 7.56 -11.79 -15.16
N LEU A 137 8.68 -11.89 -15.87
CA LEU A 137 8.85 -12.78 -17.02
C LEU A 137 8.90 -14.26 -16.62
N SER A 138 9.25 -14.55 -15.37
CA SER A 138 9.25 -15.91 -14.81
C SER A 138 8.40 -15.95 -13.54
N LYS A 139 8.36 -17.09 -12.84
CA LYS A 139 7.82 -17.09 -11.48
C LYS A 139 8.75 -16.19 -10.64
N PRO A 140 8.21 -15.14 -9.97
CA PRO A 140 9.05 -14.22 -9.21
C PRO A 140 9.61 -14.92 -7.97
N ASN A 141 10.85 -14.58 -7.63
CA ASN A 141 11.45 -14.91 -6.34
C ASN A 141 11.65 -13.61 -5.56
N LEU A 142 10.99 -13.48 -4.40
CA LEU A 142 10.95 -12.25 -3.60
C LEU A 142 11.42 -12.52 -2.16
N ASP A 143 12.43 -13.38 -1.99
CA ASP A 143 12.93 -13.82 -0.68
C ASP A 143 13.35 -12.65 0.25
N TRP A 144 13.79 -11.52 -0.33
CA TRP A 144 14.14 -10.30 0.39
C TRP A 144 12.95 -9.58 1.05
N TYR A 145 11.73 -9.88 0.61
CA TYR A 145 10.49 -9.40 1.23
C TYR A 145 10.03 -10.30 2.39
N GLY A 146 10.79 -11.36 2.73
CA GLY A 146 10.46 -12.29 3.79
C GLY A 146 9.41 -13.33 3.40
N ASN A 147 8.53 -13.70 4.33
CA ASN A 147 7.57 -14.79 4.16
C ASN A 147 6.39 -14.37 3.27
N LEU A 148 6.58 -14.47 1.95
CA LEU A 148 5.56 -14.17 0.94
C LEU A 148 4.95 -15.41 0.31
N LYS A 149 3.64 -15.38 0.10
CA LYS A 149 2.93 -16.29 -0.79
C LYS A 149 2.67 -15.59 -2.12
N ILE A 150 3.00 -16.28 -3.22
CA ILE A 150 2.92 -15.76 -4.58
C ILE A 150 1.97 -16.63 -5.39
N GLU A 151 0.99 -16.00 -6.03
CA GLU A 151 -0.04 -16.66 -6.82
C GLU A 151 -0.15 -16.03 -8.21
N LYS A 152 -0.13 -16.84 -9.26
CA LYS A 152 -0.25 -16.32 -10.63
C LYS A 152 -1.68 -15.82 -10.87
N LEU A 153 -1.83 -14.58 -11.33
CA LEU A 153 -3.13 -14.02 -11.72
C LEU A 153 -3.42 -14.26 -13.19
N LYS A 154 -2.58 -13.71 -14.08
CA LYS A 154 -2.67 -13.87 -15.54
C LYS A 154 -1.35 -13.46 -16.20
N ASN A 155 -1.04 -13.98 -17.38
CA ASN A 155 0.14 -13.59 -18.17
C ASN A 155 1.43 -13.56 -17.31
N ASN A 156 2.07 -12.39 -17.23
CA ASN A 156 3.28 -12.10 -16.45
C ASN A 156 2.94 -11.47 -15.09
N ILE A 157 1.68 -11.53 -14.64
CA ILE A 157 1.20 -10.87 -13.42
C ILE A 157 0.94 -11.91 -12.32
N TYR A 158 1.52 -11.64 -11.16
CA TYR A 158 1.38 -12.42 -9.93
C TYR A 158 0.83 -11.53 -8.82
N TYR A 159 0.02 -12.09 -7.94
CA TYR A 159 -0.37 -11.51 -6.66
C TYR A 159 0.60 -12.01 -5.60
N PHE A 160 1.05 -11.13 -4.72
CA PHE A 160 1.83 -11.51 -3.55
C PHE A 160 1.18 -10.99 -2.28
N TYR A 161 1.35 -11.73 -1.19
CA TYR A 161 0.95 -11.31 0.14
C TYR A 161 1.79 -11.96 1.23
N HIS A 162 1.93 -11.29 2.38
CA HIS A 162 2.63 -11.83 3.54
C HIS A 162 1.76 -12.89 4.22
N TYR A 163 2.39 -13.97 4.68
CA TYR A 163 1.74 -14.92 5.57
C TYR A 163 2.52 -14.96 6.90
N TYR A 164 1.76 -14.92 7.99
CA TYR A 164 2.26 -15.04 9.36
C TYR A 164 2.02 -16.44 9.88
#